data_AF-A0A2A6Z7N1-F1
#
_entry.id   AF-A0A2A6Z7N1-F1
#
_cell.length_a   1.000
_cell.length_b   1.000
_cell.length_c   1.000
_cell.angle_alpha   90.00
_cell.angle_beta   90.00
_cell.angle_gamma   90.00
#
_symmetry.space_group_name_H-M   'P 1'
#
loop_
_entity.id
_entity.type
_entity.pdbx_description
1 polymer ?
#
loop_
_entity_poly.entity_id
_entity_poly.type
_entity_poly.pdbx_seq_one_letter_code
_entity_poly.pdbx_strand_id
1 'polypeptide(L)'
;MAEKQLYPVFEVPDFVTKKNEESRKQQYKPSVYFDYATGDFRLDGAGRMAGASGREAYMQWCMKTVMTERDAFLAYSTKYGAELEISLAQSDHASVEASLERTIIEAIMANPKTEYCRDFTFTWNGPDSCDCAFNIKGRGYDEIQTVNLNFSK
;
A
#
# COMPACT_ATOMS: atom_id res chain seq x y z
N MET A 1 1.73 -22.11 -60.22
CA MET A 1 2.69 -22.93 -59.44
C MET A 1 2.29 -22.81 -57.99
N ALA A 2 1.88 -23.91 -57.35
CA ALA A 2 1.50 -23.90 -55.94
C ALA A 2 2.76 -24.05 -55.08
N GLU A 3 2.96 -23.15 -54.14
CA GLU A 3 4.11 -23.14 -53.24
C GLU A 3 4.07 -24.38 -52.35
N LYS A 4 5.08 -25.24 -52.47
CA LYS A 4 5.18 -26.49 -51.72
C LYS A 4 5.76 -26.18 -50.34
N GLN A 5 4.93 -26.30 -49.30
CA GLN A 5 5.32 -26.04 -47.92
C GLN A 5 6.31 -27.10 -47.42
N LEU A 6 7.54 -26.69 -47.11
CA LEU A 6 8.70 -27.54 -46.85
C LEU A 6 8.88 -27.95 -45.38
N TYR A 7 8.13 -27.34 -44.46
CA TYR A 7 8.26 -27.57 -43.03
C TYR A 7 6.88 -27.81 -42.40
N PRO A 8 6.79 -28.68 -41.37
CA PRO A 8 5.54 -28.92 -40.66
C PRO A 8 5.09 -27.65 -39.94
N VAL A 9 3.88 -27.19 -40.25
CA VAL A 9 3.22 -26.14 -39.47
C VAL A 9 2.46 -26.82 -38.35
N PHE A 10 2.86 -26.54 -37.12
CA PHE A 10 2.09 -26.90 -35.94
C PHE A 10 1.10 -25.77 -35.65
N GLU A 11 -0.19 -26.10 -35.62
CA GLU A 11 -1.18 -25.17 -35.08
C GLU A 11 -0.90 -25.03 -33.58
N VAL A 12 -0.46 -23.83 -33.18
CA VAL A 12 -0.30 -23.50 -31.77
C VAL A 12 -1.70 -23.43 -31.17
N PRO A 13 -2.04 -24.27 -30.17
CA PRO A 13 -3.36 -24.19 -29.54
C PRO A 13 -3.59 -22.80 -28.97
N ASP A 14 -4.78 -22.24 -29.21
CA ASP A 14 -5.17 -20.99 -28.57
C ASP A 14 -5.19 -21.18 -27.05
N PHE A 15 -4.28 -20.49 -26.35
CA PHE A 15 -4.30 -20.45 -24.90
C PHE A 15 -5.58 -19.73 -24.46
N VAL A 16 -6.60 -20.50 -24.06
CA VAL A 16 -7.81 -19.93 -23.47
C VAL A 16 -7.43 -19.28 -22.14
N THR A 17 -7.28 -17.96 -22.14
CA THR A 17 -7.00 -17.12 -20.96
C THR A 17 -8.24 -16.99 -20.06
N LYS A 18 -8.88 -18.12 -19.70
CA LYS A 18 -10.05 -18.17 -18.82
C LYS A 18 -9.77 -17.74 -17.37
N LYS A 19 -8.50 -17.65 -16.95
CA LYS A 19 -8.13 -17.27 -15.57
C LYS A 19 -8.22 -15.77 -15.26
N ASN A 20 -8.53 -14.90 -16.21
CA ASN A 20 -8.30 -13.45 -16.06
C ASN A 20 -9.53 -12.53 -16.10
N GLU A 21 -10.76 -13.03 -16.21
CA GLU A 21 -11.94 -12.14 -16.19
C GLU A 21 -12.35 -11.71 -14.78
N GLU A 22 -12.34 -12.63 -13.81
CA GLU A 22 -12.68 -12.30 -12.41
C GLU A 22 -11.61 -11.43 -11.73
N SER A 23 -10.33 -11.69 -12.00
CA SER A 23 -9.21 -10.88 -11.50
C SER A 23 -9.13 -9.49 -12.15
N ARG A 24 -9.66 -9.31 -13.36
CA ARG A 24 -9.84 -7.98 -13.99
C ARG A 24 -11.01 -7.18 -13.39
N LYS A 25 -12.00 -7.87 -12.80
CA LYS A 25 -13.16 -7.24 -12.14
C LYS A 25 -12.86 -6.83 -10.70
N GLN A 26 -11.88 -7.44 -10.03
CA GLN A 26 -11.52 -7.06 -8.67
C GLN A 26 -10.86 -5.67 -8.63
N GLN A 27 -11.52 -4.74 -7.94
CA GLN A 27 -11.05 -3.36 -7.81
C GLN A 27 -9.68 -3.27 -7.13
N TYR A 28 -9.38 -4.14 -6.16
CA TYR A 28 -8.08 -4.25 -5.50
C TYR A 28 -7.47 -5.62 -5.78
N LYS A 29 -6.17 -5.61 -6.09
CA LYS A 29 -5.45 -6.82 -6.45
C LYS A 29 -4.84 -7.45 -5.20
N PRO A 30 -4.95 -8.78 -5.02
CA PRO A 30 -4.31 -9.47 -3.91
C PRO A 30 -2.77 -9.38 -3.99
N SER A 31 -2.10 -9.58 -2.87
CA SER A 31 -0.64 -9.62 -2.76
C SER A 31 -0.20 -10.78 -1.85
N VAL A 32 1.09 -10.84 -1.54
CA VAL A 32 1.58 -11.63 -0.40
C VAL A 32 1.33 -10.84 0.88
N TYR A 33 1.03 -11.54 1.97
CA TYR A 33 0.84 -10.93 3.29
C TYR A 33 2.19 -10.65 3.95
N PHE A 34 2.49 -9.38 4.19
CA PHE A 34 3.62 -8.92 4.99
C PHE A 34 3.15 -8.67 6.43
N ASP A 35 3.80 -9.32 7.40
CA ASP A 35 3.53 -9.14 8.82
C ASP A 35 4.47 -8.05 9.37
N TYR A 36 3.89 -6.89 9.69
CA TYR A 36 4.65 -5.75 10.23
C TYR A 36 5.12 -5.96 11.68
N ALA A 37 4.50 -6.88 12.44
CA ALA A 37 4.96 -7.18 13.79
C ALA A 37 6.25 -8.00 13.77
N THR A 38 6.37 -8.92 12.81
CA THR A 38 7.59 -9.74 12.65
C THR A 38 8.59 -9.14 11.67
N GLY A 39 8.14 -8.24 10.78
CA GLY A 39 8.96 -7.65 9.72
C GLY A 39 9.24 -8.61 8.55
N ASP A 40 8.41 -9.63 8.32
CA ASP A 40 8.63 -10.64 7.29
C ASP A 40 7.31 -11.11 6.63
N PHE A 41 7.41 -11.82 5.51
CA PHE A 41 6.26 -12.43 4.88
C PHE A 41 5.71 -13.57 5.72
N ARG A 42 4.39 -13.54 5.93
CA ARG A 42 3.69 -14.61 6.65
C ARG A 42 3.78 -15.89 5.83
N LEU A 43 4.14 -16.99 6.49
CA LEU A 43 4.11 -18.32 5.89
C LEU A 43 2.84 -19.09 6.31
N ASP A 44 2.33 -19.92 5.41
CA ASP A 44 1.29 -20.90 5.72
C ASP A 44 1.88 -22.16 6.41
N GLY A 45 1.02 -23.08 6.84
CA GLY A 45 1.45 -24.30 7.51
C GLY A 45 2.30 -25.26 6.64
N ALA A 46 2.41 -24.98 5.33
CA ALA A 46 3.25 -25.72 4.38
C ALA A 46 4.53 -24.95 4.01
N GLY A 47 4.82 -23.82 4.66
CA GLY A 47 6.01 -23.00 4.41
C GLY A 47 5.93 -22.13 3.15
N ARG A 48 4.74 -21.94 2.57
CA ARG A 48 4.53 -21.06 1.42
C ARG A 48 4.12 -19.67 1.88
N MET A 49 4.48 -18.65 1.11
CA MET A 49 4.02 -17.28 1.35
C MET A 49 2.49 -17.21 1.37
N ALA A 50 1.93 -16.74 2.48
CA ALA A 50 0.50 -16.57 2.67
C ALA A 50 -0.01 -15.40 1.81
N GLY A 51 -1.17 -15.58 1.19
CA GLY A 51 -1.82 -14.52 0.41
C GLY A 51 -2.48 -13.47 1.29
N ALA A 52 -2.40 -12.21 0.87
CA ALA A 52 -3.25 -11.13 1.32
C ALA A 52 -4.36 -10.91 0.29
N SER A 53 -5.60 -10.80 0.74
CA SER A 53 -6.71 -10.34 -0.09
C SER A 53 -6.41 -8.96 -0.68
N GLY A 54 -7.12 -8.55 -1.74
CA GLY A 54 -6.91 -7.22 -2.33
C GLY A 54 -7.07 -6.07 -1.33
N ARG A 55 -7.94 -6.25 -0.33
CA ARG A 55 -8.16 -5.29 0.74
C ARG A 55 -6.97 -5.25 1.71
N GLU A 56 -6.52 -6.41 2.19
CA GLU A 56 -5.36 -6.48 3.08
C GLU A 56 -4.12 -5.93 2.37
N ALA A 57 -3.93 -6.25 1.10
CA ALA A 57 -2.87 -5.72 0.27
C ALA A 57 -2.92 -4.18 0.17
N TYR A 58 -4.11 -3.61 0.02
CA TYR A 58 -4.29 -2.15 0.03
C TYR A 58 -3.94 -1.52 1.38
N MET A 59 -4.35 -2.14 2.49
CA MET A 59 -3.98 -1.64 3.81
C MET A 59 -2.49 -1.74 4.09
N GLN A 60 -1.87 -2.86 3.70
CA GLN A 60 -0.43 -3.01 3.77
C GLN A 60 0.27 -1.95 2.92
N TRP A 61 -0.28 -1.60 1.74
CA TRP A 61 0.21 -0.48 0.95
C TRP A 61 0.08 0.84 1.70
N CYS A 62 -1.08 1.16 2.29
CA CYS A 62 -1.27 2.40 3.07
C CYS A 62 -0.26 2.52 4.21
N MET A 63 -0.09 1.45 5.00
CA MET A 63 0.83 1.41 6.14
C MET A 63 2.28 1.60 5.67
N LYS A 64 2.70 0.86 4.63
CA LYS A 64 4.03 0.99 4.04
C LYS A 64 4.30 2.39 3.52
N THR A 65 3.34 2.97 2.81
CA THR A 65 3.46 4.30 2.21
C THR A 65 3.71 5.35 3.29
N VAL A 66 3.00 5.29 4.41
CA VAL A 66 3.20 6.24 5.50
C VAL A 66 4.51 6.00 6.24
N MET A 67 4.91 4.75 6.43
CA MET A 67 6.18 4.39 7.08
C MET A 67 7.43 4.62 6.21
N THR A 68 7.27 5.02 4.95
CA THR A 68 8.39 5.24 4.04
C THR A 68 8.67 6.74 3.93
N GLU A 69 9.89 7.16 4.25
CA GLU A 69 10.32 8.54 4.01
C GLU A 69 10.30 8.87 2.52
N ARG A 70 9.71 10.02 2.18
CA ARG A 70 9.60 10.51 0.80
C ARG A 70 11.00 10.74 0.22
N ASP A 71 11.18 10.35 -1.03
CA ASP A 71 12.44 10.49 -1.79
C ASP A 71 13.68 9.79 -1.21
N ALA A 72 13.55 9.02 -0.12
CA ALA A 72 14.67 8.29 0.48
C ALA A 72 15.14 7.08 -0.35
N PHE A 73 14.29 6.56 -1.26
CA PHE A 73 14.60 5.36 -2.04
C PHE A 73 14.28 5.54 -3.53
N LEU A 74 15.26 5.22 -4.39
CA LEU A 74 15.12 5.25 -5.86
C LEU A 74 14.08 4.26 -6.41
N ALA A 75 13.66 3.28 -5.61
CA ALA A 75 12.65 2.31 -6.00
C ALA A 75 11.24 2.91 -6.14
N TYR A 76 11.01 4.12 -5.59
CA TYR A 76 9.70 4.74 -5.57
C TYR A 76 9.68 6.06 -6.33
N SER A 77 8.49 6.43 -6.83
CA SER A 77 8.27 7.76 -7.41
C SER A 77 8.23 8.83 -6.32
N THR A 78 8.44 10.08 -6.68
CA THR A 78 8.32 11.26 -5.79
C THR A 78 6.95 11.44 -5.15
N LYS A 79 5.90 10.77 -5.66
CA LYS A 79 4.54 10.77 -5.08
C LYS A 79 4.34 9.72 -3.98
N TYR A 80 5.36 8.90 -3.69
CA TYR A 80 5.28 7.83 -2.71
C TYR A 80 6.06 8.22 -1.46
N GLY A 81 5.56 7.82 -0.30
CA GLY A 81 6.16 8.18 0.98
C GLY A 81 5.58 9.46 1.59
N ALA A 82 5.79 9.57 2.90
CA ALA A 82 5.49 10.73 3.72
C ALA A 82 6.79 11.46 4.08
N GLU A 83 6.74 12.78 4.20
CA GLU A 83 7.86 13.63 4.65
C GLU A 83 7.92 13.61 6.18
N LEU A 84 8.33 12.48 6.78
CA LEU A 84 8.27 12.27 8.22
C LEU A 84 9.38 13.04 8.93
N GLU A 85 10.60 13.05 8.39
CA GLU A 85 11.75 13.71 9.03
C GLU A 85 11.49 15.20 9.26
N ILE A 86 11.04 15.91 8.22
CA ILE A 86 10.72 17.35 8.30
C ILE A 86 9.49 17.59 9.19
N SER A 87 8.51 16.69 9.15
CA SER A 87 7.29 16.81 9.97
C SER A 87 7.58 16.63 11.46
N LEU A 88 8.44 15.68 11.82
CA LEU A 88 8.84 15.43 13.21
C LEU A 88 9.85 16.47 13.71
N ALA A 89 10.56 17.15 12.82
CA ALA A 89 11.51 18.21 13.16
C ALA A 89 10.86 19.57 13.49
N GLN A 90 9.53 19.70 13.43
CA GLN A 90 8.84 20.95 13.77
C GLN A 90 9.04 21.35 15.24
N SER A 91 8.88 22.65 15.53
CA SER A 91 9.22 23.26 16.82
C SER A 91 8.30 22.92 17.98
N ASP A 92 7.05 22.57 17.69
CA ASP A 92 6.00 22.34 18.68
C ASP A 92 5.05 21.24 18.21
N HIS A 93 4.33 20.63 19.15
CA HIS A 93 3.46 19.49 18.87
C HIS A 93 2.37 19.82 17.86
N ALA A 94 1.76 21.01 17.91
CA ALA A 94 0.69 21.37 16.99
C ALA A 94 1.21 21.49 15.54
N SER A 95 2.42 22.03 15.37
CA SER A 95 3.10 22.07 14.08
C SER A 95 3.49 20.67 13.58
N VAL A 96 3.95 19.78 14.47
CA VAL A 96 4.22 18.37 14.11
C VAL A 96 2.95 17.67 13.65
N GLU A 97 1.86 17.77 14.41
CA GLU A 97 0.57 17.16 14.11
C GLU A 97 0.03 17.63 12.75
N ALA A 98 0.00 18.94 12.51
CA ALA A 98 -0.46 19.52 11.26
C ALA A 98 0.41 19.09 10.06
N SER A 99 1.74 19.01 10.24
CA SER A 99 2.65 18.54 9.19
C SER A 99 2.48 17.06 8.88
N LEU A 100 2.36 16.22 9.92
CA LEU A 100 2.09 14.79 9.80
C LEU A 100 0.75 14.54 9.10
N GLU A 101 -0.32 15.19 9.54
CA GLU A 101 -1.64 15.09 8.91
C GLU A 101 -1.56 15.42 7.42
N ARG A 102 -0.98 16.57 7.08
CA ARG A 102 -0.83 17.00 5.68
C ARG A 102 -0.06 15.98 4.86
N THR A 103 1.13 15.56 5.30
CA THR A 103 1.99 14.67 4.50
C THR A 103 1.42 13.26 4.37
N ILE A 104 0.74 12.76 5.40
CA ILE A 104 0.04 11.47 5.38
C ILE A 104 -1.13 11.53 4.40
N ILE A 105 -1.94 12.60 4.43
CA ILE A 105 -3.03 12.80 3.46
C ILE A 105 -2.47 12.82 2.04
N GLU A 106 -1.43 13.63 1.77
CA GLU A 106 -0.80 13.70 0.44
C GLU A 106 -0.32 12.32 -0.05
N ALA A 107 0.37 11.57 0.80
CA ALA A 107 0.92 10.26 0.46
C ALA A 107 -0.16 9.20 0.21
N ILE A 108 -1.19 9.14 1.06
CA ILE A 108 -2.29 8.17 0.93
C ILE A 108 -3.23 8.50 -0.23
N MET A 109 -3.50 9.79 -0.46
CA MET A 109 -4.36 10.26 -1.56
C MET A 109 -3.68 10.19 -2.93
N ALA A 110 -2.36 10.00 -3.00
CA ALA A 110 -1.65 9.72 -4.26
C ALA A 110 -2.13 8.42 -4.92
N ASN A 111 -2.74 7.50 -4.17
CA ASN A 111 -3.36 6.30 -4.72
C ASN A 111 -4.78 6.61 -5.20
N PRO A 112 -5.11 6.42 -6.49
CA PRO A 112 -6.42 6.75 -7.04
C PRO A 112 -7.56 5.90 -6.46
N LYS A 113 -7.24 4.82 -5.76
CA LYS A 113 -8.23 3.97 -5.09
C LYS A 113 -8.62 4.49 -3.71
N THR A 114 -7.94 5.50 -3.18
CA THR A 114 -8.32 6.14 -1.91
C THR A 114 -9.52 7.07 -2.15
N GLU A 115 -10.53 6.98 -1.29
CA GLU A 115 -11.66 7.91 -1.25
C GLU A 115 -11.33 9.09 -0.33
N TYR A 116 -10.88 8.81 0.89
CA TYR A 116 -10.38 9.82 1.83
C TYR A 116 -9.39 9.23 2.84
N CYS A 117 -8.63 10.14 3.45
CA CYS A 117 -7.79 9.95 4.63
C CYS A 117 -8.10 11.11 5.58
N ARG A 118 -8.62 10.84 6.78
CA ARG A 118 -9.11 11.88 7.72
C ARG A 118 -9.22 11.35 9.16
N ASP A 119 -9.85 12.15 10.02
CA ASP A 119 -10.15 11.82 11.42
C ASP A 119 -8.88 11.50 12.22
N PHE A 120 -7.88 12.37 12.09
CA PHE A 120 -6.60 12.22 12.78
C PHE A 120 -6.77 12.44 14.29
N THR A 121 -6.11 11.58 15.07
CA THR A 121 -5.99 11.69 16.52
C THR A 121 -4.54 11.48 16.90
N PHE A 122 -3.99 12.43 17.66
CA PHE A 122 -2.61 12.39 18.10
C PHE A 122 -2.54 12.20 19.62
N THR A 123 -1.64 11.35 20.07
CA THR A 123 -1.37 11.11 21.50
C THR A 123 0.14 11.16 21.73
N TRP A 124 0.55 12.00 22.67
CA TRP A 124 1.97 12.17 23.01
C TRP A 124 2.29 11.38 24.27
N ASN A 125 3.07 10.32 24.12
CA ASN A 125 3.51 9.45 25.23
C ASN A 125 4.87 9.89 25.82
N GLY A 126 5.45 10.97 25.28
CA GLY A 126 6.69 11.59 25.72
C GLY A 126 7.03 12.81 24.86
N PRO A 127 8.16 13.48 25.12
CA PRO A 127 8.59 14.65 24.32
C PRO A 127 8.91 14.30 22.86
N ASP A 128 9.33 13.06 22.60
CA ASP A 128 9.80 12.60 21.29
C ASP A 128 9.01 11.41 20.73
N SER A 129 7.81 11.12 21.28
CA SER A 129 6.95 10.02 20.82
C SER A 129 5.52 10.49 20.60
N CYS A 130 5.08 10.37 19.35
CA CYS A 130 3.76 10.75 18.88
C CYS A 130 3.06 9.54 18.25
N ASP A 131 2.00 9.06 18.91
CA ASP A 131 1.07 8.12 18.33
C ASP A 131 0.04 8.85 17.48
N CYS A 132 -0.11 8.41 16.24
CA CYS A 132 -1.03 8.96 15.27
C CYS A 132 -2.00 7.88 14.82
N ALA A 133 -3.29 8.12 15.03
CA ALA A 133 -4.39 7.31 14.55
C ALA A 133 -5.18 8.07 13.48
N PHE A 134 -5.55 7.42 12.39
CA PHE A 134 -6.36 8.05 11.33
C PHE A 134 -7.18 7.01 10.56
N ASN A 135 -8.22 7.49 9.89
CA ASN A 135 -9.16 6.67 9.15
C ASN A 135 -8.95 6.80 7.64
N ILE A 136 -8.88 5.65 6.97
CA ILE A 136 -8.79 5.53 5.52
C ILE A 136 -10.04 4.83 5.00
N LYS A 137 -10.61 5.39 3.93
CA LYS A 137 -11.63 4.70 3.15
C LYS A 137 -11.16 4.53 1.71
N GLY A 138 -11.22 3.30 1.24
CA GLY A 138 -11.01 2.97 -0.17
C GLY A 138 -12.29 3.12 -0.97
N ARG A 139 -12.20 3.56 -2.23
CA ARG A 139 -13.34 3.66 -3.12
C ARG A 139 -13.95 2.29 -3.34
N GLY A 140 -15.28 2.20 -3.40
CA GLY A 140 -15.99 0.95 -3.68
C GLY A 140 -16.06 -0.03 -2.50
N TYR A 141 -15.71 0.42 -1.29
CA TYR A 141 -15.90 -0.30 -0.03
C TYR A 141 -16.63 0.60 0.96
N ASP A 142 -17.54 0.02 1.74
CA ASP A 142 -18.27 0.75 2.79
C ASP A 142 -17.48 0.83 4.10
N GLU A 143 -16.54 -0.09 4.31
CA GLU A 143 -15.81 -0.19 5.57
C GLU A 143 -14.66 0.82 5.67
N ILE A 144 -14.60 1.51 6.80
CA ILE A 144 -13.54 2.44 7.17
C ILE A 144 -12.48 1.66 7.94
N GLN A 145 -11.21 1.88 7.59
CA GLN A 145 -10.09 1.22 8.26
C GLN A 145 -9.27 2.23 9.04
N THR A 146 -9.04 1.93 10.31
CA THR A 146 -8.22 2.75 11.20
C THR A 146 -6.78 2.24 11.17
N VAL A 147 -5.85 3.16 10.97
CA VAL A 147 -4.40 2.90 11.02
C VAL A 147 -3.85 3.62 12.24
N ASN A 148 -3.04 2.89 13.03
CA ASN A 148 -2.34 3.43 14.19
C ASN A 148 -0.84 3.28 13.97
N LEU A 149 -0.10 4.37 14.11
CA LEU A 149 1.35 4.42 13.94
C LEU A 149 1.98 5.17 15.10
N ASN A 150 3.11 4.66 15.60
CA ASN A 150 3.95 5.40 16.53
C ASN A 150 5.10 6.03 15.74
N PHE A 151 5.29 7.34 15.92
CA PHE A 151 6.43 8.08 15.42
C PHE A 151 7.30 8.49 16.61
N SER A 152 8.47 7.87 16.72
CA SER A 152 9.48 8.19 17.73
C SER A 152 10.76 8.67 17.06
N LYS A 153 11.36 9.75 17.58
CA LYS A 153 12.73 10.15 17.20
C LYS A 153 13.80 9.25 17.81
#